data_AF-A0A1E4FL56-F1
#
_entry.id   AF-A0A1E4FL56-F1
#
_cell.length_a   1.000
_cell.length_b   1.000
_cell.length_c   1.000
_cell.angle_alpha   90.00
_cell.angle_beta   90.00
_cell.angle_gamma   90.00
#
_symmetry.space_group_name_H-M   'P 1'
#
loop_
_entity.id
_entity.type
_entity.pdbx_description
1 polymer ?
#
loop_
_entity_poly.entity_id
_entity_poly.type
_entity_poly.pdbx_seq_one_letter_code
_entity_poly.pdbx_strand_id
1 'polypeptide(L)'
;MEKQPTPTKLIVYLAFVRDEEGELQPAFEAREAQSETAARQLARQLWSSGSFVGVLAWWRSADLVNGEFGEPVVLFQQGDVPEME
;
A
#
# COMPACT_ATOMS: atom_id res chain seq x y z
N MET A 1 -3.51 2.60 35.35
CA MET A 1 -3.89 2.00 34.06
C MET A 1 -3.08 2.70 32.99
N GLU A 2 -1.93 2.13 32.64
CA GLU A 2 -1.15 2.62 31.49
C GLU A 2 -1.97 2.35 30.23
N LYS A 3 -2.33 3.41 29.50
CA LYS A 3 -2.91 3.26 28.16
C LYS A 3 -1.81 2.66 27.30
N GLN A 4 -1.94 1.38 26.95
CA GLN A 4 -1.12 0.80 25.89
C GLN A 4 -1.24 1.71 24.66
N PRO A 5 -0.13 2.15 24.05
CA PRO A 5 -0.20 2.95 22.84
C PRO A 5 -0.92 2.10 21.78
N THR A 6 -1.97 2.64 21.18
CA THR A 6 -2.56 2.01 20.00
C THR A 6 -1.47 1.90 18.94
N PRO A 7 -1.21 0.72 18.35
CA PRO A 7 -0.18 0.57 17.34
C PRO A 7 -0.42 1.57 16.20
N THR A 8 0.64 2.28 15.79
CA THR A 8 0.57 3.19 14.65
C THR A 8 0.33 2.36 13.39
N LYS A 9 -0.51 2.82 12.47
CA LYS A 9 -0.70 2.15 11.18
C LYS A 9 0.19 2.80 10.14
N LEU A 10 0.99 2.01 9.45
CA LEU A 10 1.61 2.39 8.19
C LEU A 10 0.59 2.07 7.09
N ILE A 11 0.09 3.09 6.39
CA ILE A 11 -0.96 2.95 5.37
C ILE A 11 -0.38 3.43 4.05
N VAL A 12 -0.33 2.55 3.05
CA VAL A 12 0.44 2.77 1.83
C VAL A 12 -0.40 2.50 0.60
N TYR A 13 -0.11 3.23 -0.48
CA TYR A 13 -0.59 2.93 -1.82
C TYR A 13 0.54 3.00 -2.86
N LEU A 14 0.44 2.14 -3.87
CA LEU A 14 1.36 2.03 -5.00
C LEU A 14 0.60 1.78 -6.30
N ALA A 15 1.26 2.09 -7.41
CA ALA A 15 0.86 1.65 -8.75
C ALA A 15 2.06 0.99 -9.43
N PHE A 16 1.77 0.13 -10.40
CA PHE A 16 2.75 -0.66 -11.13
C PHE A 16 2.62 -0.42 -12.63
N VAL A 17 3.76 -0.43 -13.31
CA VAL A 17 3.89 -0.40 -14.77
C VAL A 17 4.69 -1.62 -15.21
N ARG A 18 4.65 -1.92 -16.51
CA ARG A 18 5.65 -2.78 -17.12
C ARG A 18 6.74 -1.91 -17.74
N ASP A 19 7.99 -2.25 -17.50
CA ASP A 19 9.11 -1.60 -18.19
C ASP A 19 9.24 -2.11 -19.63
N GLU A 20 10.32 -1.70 -20.31
CA GLU A 20 10.59 -2.06 -21.71
C GLU A 20 10.83 -3.56 -21.91
N GLU A 21 11.24 -4.27 -20.85
CA GLU A 21 11.46 -5.73 -20.85
C GLU A 21 10.18 -6.50 -20.46
N GLY A 22 9.12 -5.77 -20.12
CA GLY A 22 7.84 -6.32 -19.69
C GLY A 22 7.81 -6.69 -18.20
N GLU A 23 8.84 -6.35 -17.43
CA GLU A 23 8.93 -6.66 -16.01
C GLU A 23 8.04 -5.71 -15.19
N LEU A 24 7.39 -6.26 -14.17
CA LEU A 24 6.50 -5.49 -13.31
C LEU A 24 7.34 -4.66 -12.32
N GLN A 25 7.20 -3.34 -12.40
CA GLN A 25 7.95 -2.40 -11.55
C GLN A 25 7.00 -1.38 -10.91
N PRO A 26 7.30 -0.90 -9.67
CA PRO A 26 6.59 0.23 -9.10
C PRO A 26 6.71 1.45 -10.00
N ALA A 27 5.58 2.09 -10.29
CA ALA A 27 5.53 3.31 -11.10
C ALA A 27 6.10 4.54 -10.37
N PHE A 28 6.16 4.47 -9.05
CA PHE A 28 6.72 5.47 -8.14
C PHE A 28 7.02 4.84 -6.77
N GLU A 29 7.81 5.54 -5.95
CA GLU A 29 8.07 5.12 -4.56
C GLU A 29 6.80 5.03 -3.73
N ALA A 30 6.70 4.03 -2.85
CA ALA A 30 5.55 3.83 -1.97
C ALA A 30 5.12 5.12 -1.27
N ARG A 31 3.83 5.45 -1.35
CA ARG A 31 3.28 6.68 -0.76
C ARG A 31 2.41 6.37 0.42
N GLU A 32 2.60 7.12 1.50
CA GLU A 32 1.77 7.02 2.70
C GLU A 32 0.46 7.80 2.53
N ALA A 33 -0.61 7.25 3.10
CA ALA A 33 -1.91 7.90 3.19
C ALA A 33 -2.29 8.15 4.65
N GLN A 34 -3.04 9.23 4.88
CA GLN A 34 -3.48 9.61 6.22
C GLN A 34 -4.56 8.68 6.80
N SER A 35 -5.20 7.85 5.97
CA SER A 35 -6.23 6.90 6.38
C SER A 35 -6.42 5.78 5.37
N GLU A 36 -7.02 4.67 5.80
CA GLU A 36 -7.35 3.55 4.91
C GLU A 36 -8.32 3.97 3.80
N THR A 37 -9.30 4.82 4.12
CA THR A 37 -10.25 5.35 3.14
C THR A 37 -9.53 6.17 2.07
N ALA A 38 -8.59 7.04 2.47
CA ALA A 38 -7.78 7.82 1.54
C ALA A 38 -6.93 6.91 0.64
N ALA A 39 -6.25 5.90 1.21
CA ALA A 39 -5.44 4.96 0.42
C ALA A 39 -6.29 4.20 -0.62
N ARG A 40 -7.47 3.70 -0.23
CA ARG A 40 -8.39 3.04 -1.17
C ARG A 40 -8.85 3.97 -2.29
N GLN A 41 -9.18 5.22 -1.97
CA GLN A 41 -9.63 6.18 -2.98
C GLN A 41 -8.49 6.56 -3.94
N LEU A 42 -7.29 6.82 -3.43
CA LEU A 42 -6.11 7.14 -4.24
C LEU A 42 -5.74 5.98 -5.18
N ALA A 43 -5.71 4.74 -4.67
CA ALA A 43 -5.45 3.57 -5.51
C ALA A 43 -6.53 3.36 -6.59
N ARG A 44 -7.80 3.58 -6.25
CA ARG A 44 -8.89 3.56 -7.25
C ARG A 44 -8.74 4.64 -8.32
N GLN A 45 -8.34 5.85 -7.93
CA GLN A 45 -8.10 6.94 -8.88
C GLN A 45 -6.95 6.61 -9.84
N LEU A 46 -5.87 6.02 -9.33
CA LEU A 46 -4.75 5.55 -10.14
C LEU A 46 -5.22 4.46 -11.12
N TRP A 47 -5.95 3.45 -10.65
CA TRP A 47 -6.49 2.41 -11.53
C TRP A 47 -7.38 2.98 -12.64
N SER A 48 -8.29 3.89 -12.28
CA SER A 48 -9.21 4.53 -13.22
C SER A 48 -8.51 5.45 -14.23
N SER A 49 -7.24 5.83 -14.04
CA SER A 49 -6.51 6.62 -15.03
C SER A 49 -6.15 5.81 -16.27
N GLY A 50 -6.15 4.48 -16.18
CA GLY A 50 -5.74 3.58 -17.27
C GLY A 50 -4.24 3.62 -17.60
N SER A 51 -3.42 4.29 -16.76
CA SER A 51 -1.98 4.46 -16.99
C SER A 51 -1.12 3.36 -16.37
N PHE A 52 -1.71 2.51 -15.55
CA PHE A 52 -1.01 1.52 -14.74
C PHE A 52 -1.55 0.12 -15.02
N VAL A 53 -0.67 -0.89 -14.95
CA VAL A 53 -1.05 -2.29 -15.16
C VAL A 53 -1.55 -2.95 -13.87
N GLY A 54 -1.24 -2.35 -12.72
CA GLY A 54 -1.81 -2.73 -11.44
C GLY A 54 -1.67 -1.66 -10.38
N VAL A 55 -2.46 -1.77 -9.32
CA VAL A 55 -2.44 -0.88 -8.17
C VAL A 55 -2.71 -1.66 -6.89
N LEU A 56 -2.13 -1.17 -5.79
CA LEU A 56 -2.24 -1.80 -4.49
C LEU A 56 -2.33 -0.73 -3.40
N ALA A 57 -3.25 -0.92 -2.46
CA ALA A 57 -3.30 -0.21 -1.20
C ALA A 57 -3.36 -1.23 -0.06
N TRP A 58 -2.56 -1.02 0.97
CA TRP A 58 -2.47 -1.89 2.13
C TRP A 58 -2.15 -1.08 3.39
N TRP A 59 -2.33 -1.68 4.56
CA TRP A 59 -1.77 -1.15 5.80
C TRP A 59 -1.16 -2.27 6.63
N ARG A 60 -0.24 -1.92 7.52
CA ARG A 60 0.24 -2.85 8.56
C ARG A 60 0.41 -2.12 9.88
N SER A 61 0.30 -2.84 10.99
CA SER A 61 0.65 -2.26 12.30
C SER A 61 2.14 -2.04 12.39
N ALA A 62 2.53 -0.93 13.01
CA ALA A 62 3.91 -0.59 13.37
C ALA A 62 3.97 -0.45 14.89
N ASP A 63 4.58 -1.43 15.54
CA ASP A 63 4.98 -1.34 16.94
C ASP A 63 6.31 -0.60 17.01
N LEU A 64 6.24 0.71 17.20
CA LEU A 64 7.43 1.58 17.30
C LEU A 64 8.24 1.34 18.58
N VAL A 65 7.65 0.68 19.59
CA VAL A 65 8.34 0.39 20.85
C VAL A 65 9.26 -0.81 20.66
N ASN A 66 8.77 -1.85 19.99
CA ASN A 66 9.51 -3.09 19.75
C ASN A 66 10.21 -3.13 18.38
N GLY A 67 9.93 -2.18 17.49
CA GLY A 67 10.47 -2.13 16.13
C GLY A 67 9.85 -3.18 15.21
N GLU A 68 8.64 -3.66 15.52
CA GLU A 68 7.98 -4.75 14.81
C GLU A 68 6.89 -4.24 13.86
N PHE A 69 6.77 -4.89 12.71
CA PHE A 69 5.66 -4.68 11.80
C PHE A 69 4.76 -5.91 11.80
N GLY A 70 3.46 -5.71 11.85
CA GLY A 70 2.49 -6.79 11.67
C GLY A 70 2.34 -7.19 10.21
N GLU A 71 1.54 -8.23 9.99
CA GLU A 71 1.18 -8.68 8.64
C GLU A 71 0.44 -7.57 7.88
N PRO A 72 0.71 -7.42 6.56
CA PRO A 72 0.01 -6.47 5.75
C PRO A 72 -1.44 -6.89 5.52
N VAL A 73 -2.35 -5.92 5.63
CA VAL A 73 -3.76 -6.06 5.31
C VAL A 73 -4.05 -5.29 4.03
N VAL A 74 -4.40 -6.02 2.97
CA VAL A 74 -4.77 -5.43 1.68
C VAL A 74 -6.09 -4.68 1.82
N LEU A 75 -6.07 -3.40 1.45
CA LEU A 75 -7.21 -2.51 1.45
C LEU A 75 -7.92 -2.47 0.09
N PHE A 76 -7.14 -2.53 -0.98
CA PHE A 76 -7.58 -2.54 -2.37
C PHE A 76 -6.46 -3.07 -3.28
N GLN A 77 -6.81 -3.86 -4.28
CA GLN A 77 -5.89 -4.44 -5.25
C GLN A 77 -6.60 -4.61 -6.59
N GLN A 78 -5.94 -4.24 -7.69
CA GLN A 78 -6.41 -4.46 -9.06
C GLN A 78 -5.23 -4.63 -10.02
N GLY A 79 -5.43 -5.44 -11.06
CA GLY A 79 -4.43 -5.66 -12.11
C GLY A 79 -3.22 -6.48 -11.65
N ASP A 80 -2.11 -6.30 -12.35
CA ASP A 80 -0.85 -6.98 -12.09
C ASP A 80 -0.15 -6.33 -10.89
N VAL A 81 -0.10 -7.05 -9.77
CA VAL A 81 0.64 -6.64 -8.57
C VAL A 81 1.48 -7.82 -8.06
N PRO A 82 2.65 -7.56 -7.47
CA PRO A 82 3.43 -8.60 -6.82
C PRO A 82 2.71 -9.14 -5.58
N GLU A 83 3.03 -10.38 -5.21
CA GLU A 83 2.60 -10.94 -3.94
C GLU A 83 3.27 -10.19 -2.79
N MET A 84 2.50 -9.92 -1.72
CA MET A 84 3.01 -9.25 -0.54
C MET A 84 3.56 -10.29 0.44
N GLU A 85 4.82 -10.15 0.83
CA GLU A 85 5.42 -10.86 1.97
C GLU A 85 5.39 -10.04 3.27
#